data_AF-A0A2G8LCF6-F1
#
_entry.id   AF-A0A2G8LCF6-F1
#
_cell.length_a   1.000
_cell.length_b   1.000
_cell.length_c   1.000
_cell.angle_alpha   90.00
_cell.angle_beta   90.00
_cell.angle_gamma   90.00
#
_symmetry.space_group_name_H-M   'P 1'
#
loop_
_entity.id
_entity.type
_entity.pdbx_description
1 polymer ?
#
loop_
_entity_poly.entity_id
_entity_poly.type
_entity_poly.pdbx_seq_one_letter_code
_entity_poly.pdbx_strand_id
1 'polypeptide(L)'
;MDSVKPEDRGRRFIISYRLADDMITIFEPPVRNSGNVSGKFLERTRVTKPTSTPEHPQFYGPQDLYIGARIQVFSHRFKIMDADDYVLRYLEARKDDFPGCEKTIESIRTLRGATGGASMKTSVKGAPMKVQRSPGDLQALLREVKTQLKKNNYINFSSLTDAFLQYDRNRSGTIDLNELKKVCHKQNLPLDDDVMQALINECGVDQNGQISHAGFMKFLTWD
;
A
#
# COMPACT_ATOMS: atom_id res chain seq x y z
N MET A 1 14.88 -2.58 2.46
CA MET A 1 14.23 -1.29 2.10
C MET A 1 15.32 -0.27 1.80
N ASP A 2 15.11 0.65 0.85
CA ASP A 2 16.05 1.76 0.56
C ASP A 2 15.58 2.97 1.39
N SER A 3 16.03 3.04 2.64
CA SER A 3 15.58 4.03 3.64
C SER A 3 16.78 4.82 4.17
N VAL A 4 16.54 6.10 4.48
CA VAL A 4 17.52 6.97 5.14
C VAL A 4 17.64 6.62 6.64
N LYS A 5 16.65 5.92 7.19
CA LYS A 5 16.63 5.52 8.61
C LYS A 5 17.54 4.30 8.83
N PRO A 6 18.49 4.36 9.78
CA PRO A 6 19.41 3.26 10.04
C PRO A 6 18.69 1.99 10.53
N GLU A 7 17.55 2.14 11.22
CA GLU A 7 16.70 1.03 11.71
C GLU A 7 16.05 0.21 10.59
N ASP A 8 15.87 0.81 9.42
CA ASP A 8 15.33 0.13 8.24
C ASP A 8 16.40 -0.62 7.43
N ARG A 9 17.67 -0.39 7.77
CA ARG A 9 18.80 -0.96 7.05
C ARG A 9 18.86 -2.46 7.35
N GLY A 10 18.73 -3.26 6.29
CA GLY A 10 18.76 -4.72 6.39
C GLY A 10 17.40 -5.40 6.55
N ARG A 11 16.31 -4.64 6.77
CA ARG A 11 14.94 -5.19 6.77
C ARG A 11 14.59 -5.78 5.41
N ARG A 12 14.10 -7.03 5.41
CA ARG A 12 13.70 -7.79 4.22
C ARG A 12 12.20 -7.96 4.21
N PHE A 13 11.61 -7.76 3.04
CA PHE A 13 10.17 -7.86 2.84
C PHE A 13 9.91 -8.82 1.68
N ILE A 14 8.77 -9.48 1.75
CA ILE A 14 8.18 -10.30 0.70
C ILE A 14 7.09 -9.46 0.06
N ILE A 15 7.20 -9.27 -1.25
CA ILE A 15 6.19 -8.60 -2.07
C ILE A 15 5.47 -9.70 -2.83
N SER A 16 4.16 -9.79 -2.66
CA SER A 16 3.31 -10.71 -3.41
C SER A 16 2.45 -9.92 -4.38
N TYR A 17 2.59 -10.22 -5.67
CA TYR A 17 1.77 -9.67 -6.73
C TYR A 17 0.69 -10.67 -7.13
N ARG A 18 -0.54 -10.20 -7.34
CA ARG A 18 -1.66 -11.05 -7.77
C ARG A 18 -2.13 -10.67 -9.17
N LEU A 19 -2.04 -11.63 -10.09
CA LEU A 19 -2.35 -11.44 -11.51
C LEU A 19 -3.85 -11.27 -11.82
N ALA A 20 -4.72 -11.69 -10.90
CA ALA A 20 -6.17 -11.64 -11.13
C ALA A 20 -6.77 -10.24 -10.89
N ASP A 21 -6.08 -9.34 -10.19
CA ASP A 21 -6.56 -7.99 -9.88
C ASP A 21 -5.46 -6.93 -9.80
N ASP A 22 -4.21 -7.28 -10.11
CA ASP A 22 -3.04 -6.39 -10.06
C ASP A 22 -2.75 -5.81 -8.66
N MET A 23 -3.21 -6.50 -7.61
CA MET A 23 -2.95 -6.06 -6.24
C MET A 23 -1.59 -6.54 -5.73
N ILE A 24 -0.95 -5.68 -4.94
CA ILE A 24 0.31 -5.95 -4.26
C ILE A 24 0.04 -6.04 -2.75
N THR A 25 0.67 -7.02 -2.10
CA THR A 25 0.80 -7.07 -0.63
C THR A 25 2.27 -7.08 -0.26
N ILE A 26 2.61 -6.46 0.86
CA ILE A 26 3.99 -6.44 1.39
C ILE A 26 3.97 -7.01 2.81
N PHE A 27 4.86 -7.96 3.06
CA PHE A 27 4.96 -8.66 4.34
C PHE A 27 6.42 -8.74 4.79
N GLU A 28 6.71 -8.39 6.03
CA GLU A 28 8.01 -8.57 6.66
C GLU A 28 8.03 -9.89 7.44
N PRO A 29 8.90 -10.85 7.07
CA PRO A 29 9.06 -12.08 7.83
C PRO A 29 9.54 -11.82 9.26
N PRO A 30 9.06 -12.59 10.26
CA PRO A 30 9.51 -12.46 11.63
C PRO A 30 10.98 -12.84 11.80
N VAL A 31 11.77 -11.89 12.31
CA VAL A 31 13.20 -12.11 12.64
C VAL A 31 13.37 -12.04 14.16
N ARG A 32 13.80 -13.18 14.75
CA ARG A 32 14.11 -13.26 16.19
C ARG A 32 15.19 -12.24 16.54
N ASN A 33 15.03 -11.57 17.69
CA ASN A 33 15.98 -10.60 18.25
C ASN A 33 16.21 -9.33 17.39
N SER A 34 15.32 -9.02 16.45
CA SER A 34 15.47 -7.83 15.59
C SER A 34 15.06 -6.52 16.26
N GLY A 35 14.28 -6.57 17.36
CA GLY A 35 13.70 -5.38 17.98
C GLY A 35 12.55 -4.74 17.19
N ASN A 36 12.25 -5.26 15.98
CA ASN A 36 11.26 -4.70 15.08
C ASN A 36 10.00 -5.57 15.04
N VAL A 37 8.85 -4.91 14.95
CA VAL A 37 7.55 -5.55 14.86
C VAL A 37 7.35 -6.05 13.41
N SER A 38 7.60 -7.35 13.18
CA SER A 38 7.55 -7.99 11.84
C SER A 38 6.16 -8.50 11.44
N GLY A 39 5.63 -8.17 10.26
CA GLY A 39 4.34 -8.68 9.78
C GLY A 39 3.84 -8.02 8.50
N LYS A 40 2.52 -7.95 8.28
CA LYS A 40 1.93 -7.32 7.08
C LYS A 40 2.26 -5.82 7.09
N PHE A 41 3.06 -5.38 6.13
CA PHE A 41 3.45 -3.98 5.94
C PHE A 41 2.46 -3.24 5.02
N LEU A 42 1.93 -3.94 4.02
CA LEU A 42 0.91 -3.41 3.11
C LEU A 42 -0.18 -4.44 2.90
N GLU A 43 -1.44 -4.01 3.08
CA GLU A 43 -2.61 -4.77 2.66
C GLU A 43 -2.74 -4.79 1.12
N ARG A 44 -3.67 -5.59 0.62
CA ARG A 44 -3.92 -5.78 -0.81
C ARG A 44 -4.36 -4.45 -1.40
N THR A 45 -3.44 -3.77 -2.06
CA THR A 45 -3.66 -2.46 -2.63
C THR A 45 -3.09 -2.43 -4.05
N ARG A 46 -3.82 -1.78 -4.97
CA ARG A 46 -3.27 -1.41 -6.28
C ARG A 46 -2.33 -0.23 -6.11
N VAL A 47 -1.05 -0.43 -6.42
CA VAL A 47 -0.02 0.58 -6.20
C VAL A 47 0.21 1.38 -7.48
N THR A 48 0.10 2.70 -7.39
CA THR A 48 0.36 3.62 -8.50
C THR A 48 1.86 3.89 -8.68
N LYS A 49 2.29 4.07 -9.93
CA LYS A 49 3.66 4.50 -10.26
C LYS A 49 3.85 5.95 -9.82
N PRO A 50 5.08 6.37 -9.47
CA PRO A 50 5.36 7.78 -9.13
C PRO A 50 5.10 8.74 -10.29
N THR A 51 5.10 8.24 -11.53
CA THR A 51 4.80 9.00 -12.74
C THR A 51 3.30 9.13 -13.04
N SER A 52 2.42 8.49 -12.25
CA SER A 52 0.99 8.57 -12.48
C SER A 52 0.47 9.97 -12.15
N THR A 53 -0.29 10.57 -13.07
CA THR A 53 -1.05 11.79 -12.77
C THR A 53 -2.50 11.41 -12.41
N PRO A 54 -3.25 12.30 -11.72
CA PRO A 54 -4.66 12.04 -11.42
C PRO A 54 -5.52 11.73 -12.65
N GLU A 55 -5.15 12.30 -13.81
CA GLU A 55 -5.87 12.13 -15.08
C GLU A 55 -5.48 10.82 -15.79
N HIS A 56 -4.28 10.30 -15.52
CA HIS A 56 -3.75 9.09 -16.14
C HIS A 56 -3.10 8.18 -15.08
N PRO A 57 -3.89 7.46 -14.28
CA PRO A 57 -3.37 6.56 -13.27
C PRO A 57 -2.65 5.37 -13.91
N GLN A 58 -1.35 5.25 -13.65
CA GLN A 58 -0.53 4.11 -14.06
C GLN A 58 -0.21 3.27 -12.83
N PHE A 59 -0.43 1.96 -12.92
CA PHE A 59 -0.18 1.01 -11.84
C PHE A 59 1.05 0.15 -12.14
N TYR A 60 1.71 -0.34 -11.10
CA TYR A 60 2.79 -1.33 -11.26
C TYR A 60 2.23 -2.65 -11.80
N GLY A 61 2.91 -3.21 -12.79
CA GLY A 61 2.63 -4.56 -13.30
C GLY A 61 3.85 -5.49 -13.18
N PRO A 62 3.72 -6.76 -13.61
CA PRO A 62 4.82 -7.74 -13.57
C PRO A 62 6.08 -7.30 -14.33
N GLN A 63 5.93 -6.49 -15.38
CA GLN A 63 7.01 -5.90 -16.16
C GLN A 63 7.88 -4.91 -15.37
N ASP A 64 7.33 -4.32 -14.30
CA ASP A 64 8.06 -3.38 -13.45
C ASP A 64 8.80 -4.08 -12.29
N LEU A 65 8.54 -5.37 -12.07
CA LEU A 65 9.02 -6.15 -10.91
C LEU A 65 10.26 -7.02 -11.24
N TYR A 66 11.24 -6.45 -11.96
CA TYR A 66 12.51 -7.13 -12.28
C TYR A 66 13.54 -7.01 -11.14
N ILE A 67 14.52 -7.93 -11.09
CA ILE A 67 15.59 -7.90 -10.09
C ILE A 67 16.40 -6.60 -10.23
N GLY A 68 16.57 -5.89 -9.11
CA GLY A 68 17.21 -4.59 -9.05
C GLY A 68 16.24 -3.41 -9.25
N ALA A 69 15.00 -3.64 -9.68
CA ALA A 69 13.98 -2.59 -9.78
C ALA A 69 13.70 -1.96 -8.41
N ARG A 70 13.33 -0.67 -8.43
CA ARG A 70 12.91 0.08 -7.25
C ARG A 70 11.44 0.46 -7.41
N ILE A 71 10.58 -0.12 -6.58
CA ILE A 71 9.16 0.25 -6.50
C ILE A 71 8.95 1.22 -5.35
N GLN A 72 8.14 2.24 -5.59
CA GLN A 72 7.72 3.21 -4.58
C GLN A 72 6.28 2.91 -4.16
N VAL A 73 6.08 2.72 -2.86
CA VAL A 73 4.81 2.35 -2.25
C VAL A 73 4.61 3.23 -1.02
N PHE A 74 3.61 4.11 -1.03
CA PHE A 74 3.26 5.02 0.07
C PHE A 74 4.49 5.65 0.76
N SER A 75 5.31 6.35 -0.03
CA SER A 75 6.57 7.03 0.40
C SER A 75 7.75 6.12 0.78
N HIS A 76 7.59 4.79 0.73
CA HIS A 76 8.67 3.84 0.95
C HIS A 76 9.20 3.28 -0.38
N ARG A 77 10.53 3.13 -0.48
CA ARG A 77 11.20 2.57 -1.66
C ARG A 77 11.69 1.16 -1.37
N PHE A 78 11.18 0.19 -2.13
CA PHE A 78 11.57 -1.21 -2.06
C PHE A 78 12.41 -1.57 -3.27
N LYS A 79 13.58 -2.16 -3.03
CA LYS A 79 14.40 -2.74 -4.08
C LYS A 79 14.09 -4.22 -4.19
N ILE A 80 13.74 -4.68 -5.39
CA ILE A 80 13.58 -6.12 -5.67
C ILE A 80 14.97 -6.74 -5.67
N MET A 81 15.22 -7.65 -4.73
CA MET A 81 16.53 -8.28 -4.55
C MET A 81 16.55 -9.72 -5.05
N ASP A 82 15.42 -10.41 -4.95
CA ASP A 82 15.25 -11.79 -5.35
C ASP A 82 13.78 -12.03 -5.76
N ALA A 83 13.52 -13.16 -6.44
CA ALA A 83 12.19 -13.62 -6.80
C ALA A 83 12.08 -15.14 -6.56
N ASP A 84 10.87 -15.61 -6.23
CA ASP A 84 10.63 -17.04 -6.05
C ASP A 84 10.80 -17.80 -7.38
N ASP A 85 11.28 -19.04 -7.32
CA ASP A 85 11.50 -19.89 -8.50
C ASP A 85 10.20 -20.14 -9.26
N TYR A 86 9.08 -20.15 -8.53
CA TYR A 86 7.75 -20.22 -9.13
C TYR A 86 7.48 -19.04 -10.08
N VAL A 87 7.91 -17.82 -9.72
CA VAL A 87 7.69 -16.62 -10.54
C VAL A 87 8.39 -16.76 -11.89
N LEU A 88 9.65 -17.22 -11.89
CA LEU A 88 10.40 -17.46 -13.12
C LEU A 88 9.70 -18.48 -14.02
N ARG A 89 9.38 -19.67 -13.46
CA ARG A 89 8.71 -20.74 -14.22
C ARG A 89 7.36 -20.30 -14.78
N TYR A 90 6.61 -19.53 -14.00
CA TYR A 90 5.30 -19.04 -14.39
C TYR A 90 5.39 -18.04 -15.55
N LEU A 91 6.30 -17.06 -15.44
CA LEU A 91 6.49 -16.05 -16.49
C LEU A 91 7.06 -16.66 -17.78
N GLU A 92 7.97 -17.63 -17.69
CA GLU A 92 8.51 -18.32 -18.87
C GLU A 92 7.46 -19.16 -19.59
N ALA A 93 6.61 -19.86 -18.84
CA ALA A 93 5.55 -20.70 -19.40
C ALA A 93 4.44 -19.89 -20.09
N ARG A 94 4.27 -18.62 -19.72
CA ARG A 94 3.21 -17.73 -20.22
C ARG A 94 3.79 -16.43 -20.81
N LYS A 95 4.99 -16.50 -21.38
CA LYS A 95 5.68 -15.32 -21.93
C LYS A 95 4.82 -14.54 -22.95
N ASP A 96 3.99 -15.25 -23.70
CA ASP A 96 3.13 -14.66 -24.74
C ASP A 96 1.94 -13.88 -24.13
N ASP A 97 1.54 -14.20 -22.89
CA ASP A 97 0.47 -13.51 -22.16
C ASP A 97 0.97 -12.21 -21.48
N PHE A 98 2.29 -12.06 -21.33
CA PHE A 98 2.92 -10.98 -20.54
C PHE A 98 3.94 -10.17 -21.35
N PRO A 99 3.49 -9.36 -22.33
CA PRO A 99 4.39 -8.53 -23.13
C PRO A 99 5.15 -7.54 -22.24
N GLY A 100 6.45 -7.41 -22.44
CA GLY A 100 7.32 -6.49 -21.67
C GLY A 100 7.93 -7.10 -20.41
N CYS A 101 7.62 -8.36 -20.07
CA CYS A 101 8.22 -9.07 -18.94
C CYS A 101 9.58 -9.71 -19.27
N GLU A 102 10.10 -9.57 -20.49
CA GLU A 102 11.38 -10.16 -20.92
C GLU A 102 12.51 -9.72 -19.99
N LYS A 103 12.54 -8.42 -19.65
CA LYS A 103 13.50 -7.86 -18.69
C LYS A 103 13.37 -8.49 -17.31
N THR A 104 12.14 -8.72 -16.84
CA THR A 104 11.86 -9.37 -15.56
C THR A 104 12.39 -10.80 -15.57
N ILE A 105 12.06 -11.59 -16.58
CA ILE A 105 12.49 -12.98 -16.73
C ILE A 105 14.03 -13.08 -16.78
N GLU A 106 14.66 -12.27 -17.62
CA GLU A 106 16.12 -12.27 -17.80
C GLU A 106 16.86 -11.89 -16.52
N SER A 107 16.35 -10.89 -15.78
CA SER A 107 16.94 -10.46 -14.51
C SER A 107 16.90 -11.56 -13.44
N ILE A 108 15.80 -12.33 -13.37
CA ILE A 108 15.64 -13.43 -12.41
C ILE A 108 16.54 -14.60 -12.82
N ARG A 109 16.60 -14.92 -14.13
CA ARG A 109 17.48 -15.97 -14.67
C ARG A 109 18.95 -15.67 -14.38
N THR A 110 19.38 -14.43 -14.61
CA THR A 110 20.77 -14.00 -14.39
C THR A 110 21.16 -14.15 -12.92
N LEU A 111 20.27 -13.74 -12.00
CA LEU A 111 20.50 -13.89 -10.55
C LEU A 111 20.67 -15.36 -10.15
N ARG A 112 19.81 -16.26 -10.68
CA ARG A 112 19.86 -17.71 -10.41
C ARG A 112 21.05 -18.41 -11.07
N GLY A 113 21.50 -17.96 -12.24
CA GLY A 113 22.72 -18.46 -12.88
C GLY A 113 24.01 -18.06 -12.15
N ALA A 114 24.02 -16.90 -11.48
CA ALA A 114 25.15 -16.40 -10.71
C ALA A 114 25.19 -16.94 -9.27
N THR A 115 24.04 -17.24 -8.67
CA THR A 115 23.94 -17.80 -7.31
C THR A 115 23.49 -19.26 -7.36
N GLY A 116 24.44 -20.18 -7.19
CA GLY A 116 24.14 -21.60 -7.01
C GLY A 116 23.27 -21.85 -5.78
N GLY A 117 21.95 -21.90 -5.98
CA GLY A 117 20.96 -22.58 -5.14
C GLY A 117 20.83 -22.17 -3.67
N ALA A 118 20.04 -21.14 -3.38
CA ALA A 118 19.24 -21.07 -2.14
C ALA A 118 18.11 -20.02 -2.29
N SER A 119 16.89 -20.46 -2.58
CA SER A 119 15.68 -19.63 -2.48
C SER A 119 15.10 -19.76 -1.07
N MET A 120 14.87 -18.63 -0.37
CA MET A 120 14.22 -18.63 0.95
C MET A 120 12.74 -18.99 0.80
N LYS A 121 12.41 -20.26 1.04
CA LYS A 121 11.04 -20.76 1.09
C LYS A 121 10.34 -20.33 2.38
N THR A 122 9.70 -19.16 2.38
CA THR A 122 8.75 -18.81 3.45
C THR A 122 7.55 -18.06 2.88
N SER A 123 6.53 -18.82 2.50
CA SER A 123 5.16 -18.30 2.35
C SER A 123 4.51 -18.32 3.74
N VAL A 124 4.25 -17.15 4.33
CA VAL A 124 3.63 -17.04 5.67
C VAL A 124 2.31 -16.29 5.55
N LYS A 125 1.21 -16.88 6.04
CA LYS A 125 -0.08 -16.21 6.18
C LYS A 125 -0.04 -15.30 7.43
N GLY A 126 -0.02 -13.98 7.25
CA GLY A 126 0.10 -13.01 8.33
C GLY A 126 -1.18 -12.82 9.15
N ALA A 127 -1.06 -12.95 10.47
CA ALA A 127 -2.04 -12.46 11.45
C ALA A 127 -1.99 -10.92 11.55
N PRO A 128 -3.07 -10.25 12.02
CA PRO A 128 -3.05 -8.80 12.23
C PRO A 128 -2.12 -8.45 13.39
N MET A 129 -1.28 -7.42 13.23
CA MET A 129 -0.29 -7.04 14.23
C MET A 129 -0.16 -5.51 14.34
N LYS A 130 0.10 -5.01 15.54
CA LYS A 130 0.20 -3.58 15.88
C LYS A 130 1.50 -2.97 15.36
N VAL A 131 1.42 -2.08 14.37
CA VAL A 131 2.56 -1.38 13.77
C VAL A 131 3.22 -0.43 14.78
N GLN A 132 4.55 -0.50 14.93
CA GLN A 132 5.35 0.51 15.62
C GLN A 132 5.93 1.50 14.59
N ARG A 133 5.47 2.75 14.62
CA ARG A 133 5.91 3.84 13.73
C ARG A 133 7.05 4.62 14.33
N SER A 134 7.97 5.06 13.48
CA SER A 134 9.01 6.01 13.90
C SER A 134 8.46 7.45 13.86
N PRO A 135 9.12 8.40 14.54
CA PRO A 135 8.68 9.80 14.58
C PRO A 135 8.55 10.39 13.16
N GLY A 136 7.38 10.95 12.84
CA GLY A 136 7.08 11.57 11.54
C GLY A 136 6.46 10.64 10.49
N ASP A 137 6.57 9.31 10.63
CA ASP A 137 5.93 8.37 9.67
C ASP A 137 4.41 8.50 9.70
N LEU A 138 3.85 8.65 10.90
CA LEU A 138 2.41 8.84 11.08
C LEU A 138 1.92 10.08 10.34
N GLN A 139 2.64 11.20 10.40
CA GLN A 139 2.30 12.44 9.71
C GLN A 139 2.43 12.30 8.19
N ALA A 140 3.46 11.63 7.70
CA ALA A 140 3.64 11.36 6.27
C ALA A 140 2.51 10.48 5.72
N LEU A 141 2.14 9.42 6.45
CA LEU A 141 1.02 8.54 6.11
C LEU A 141 -0.32 9.29 6.14
N LEU A 142 -0.58 10.10 7.16
CA LEU A 142 -1.79 10.91 7.25
C LEU A 142 -1.91 11.87 6.07
N ARG A 143 -0.81 12.54 5.70
CA ARG A 143 -0.76 13.43 4.53
C ARG A 143 -1.09 12.68 3.24
N GLU A 144 -0.56 11.48 3.07
CA GLU A 144 -0.81 10.66 1.88
C GLU A 144 -2.25 10.13 1.86
N VAL A 145 -2.76 9.61 2.98
CA VAL A 145 -4.16 9.16 3.14
C VAL A 145 -5.12 10.32 2.82
N LYS A 146 -4.87 11.52 3.36
CA LYS A 146 -5.61 12.74 3.03
C LYS A 146 -5.55 13.06 1.53
N THR A 147 -4.37 12.99 0.94
CA THR A 147 -4.19 13.27 -0.49
C THR A 147 -4.96 12.28 -1.37
N GLN A 148 -4.95 11.00 -1.02
CA GLN A 148 -5.69 9.96 -1.74
C GLN A 148 -7.20 10.11 -1.55
N LEU A 149 -7.67 10.33 -0.32
CA LEU A 149 -9.09 10.61 -0.07
C LEU A 149 -9.55 11.84 -0.86
N LYS A 150 -8.75 12.92 -0.88
CA LYS A 150 -9.03 14.12 -1.68
C LYS A 150 -9.15 13.77 -3.16
N LYS A 151 -8.09 13.21 -3.75
CA LYS A 151 -8.05 12.81 -5.18
C LYS A 151 -9.22 11.91 -5.55
N ASN A 152 -9.46 10.87 -4.76
CA ASN A 152 -10.49 9.90 -5.06
C ASN A 152 -11.90 10.50 -4.94
N ASN A 153 -12.11 11.44 -4.01
CA ASN A 153 -13.38 12.16 -3.90
C ASN A 153 -13.63 13.08 -5.10
N TYR A 154 -12.61 13.82 -5.57
CA TYR A 154 -12.76 14.67 -6.75
C TYR A 154 -12.97 13.88 -8.06
N ILE A 155 -12.42 12.67 -8.17
CA ILE A 155 -12.53 11.86 -9.38
C ILE A 155 -13.87 11.11 -9.45
N ASN A 156 -14.32 10.54 -8.33
CA ASN A 156 -15.48 9.63 -8.35
C ASN A 156 -16.82 10.31 -8.03
N PHE A 157 -16.81 11.57 -7.62
CA PHE A 157 -18.01 12.27 -7.20
C PHE A 157 -18.13 13.64 -7.87
N SER A 158 -19.35 13.98 -8.27
CA SER A 158 -19.71 15.29 -8.82
C SER A 158 -19.58 16.41 -7.79
N SER A 159 -19.80 16.11 -6.51
CA SER A 159 -19.67 17.05 -5.41
C SER A 159 -19.21 16.35 -4.12
N LEU A 160 -18.62 17.12 -3.21
CA LEU A 160 -18.25 16.59 -1.88
C LEU A 160 -19.48 16.23 -1.03
N THR A 161 -20.62 16.85 -1.30
CA THR A 161 -21.90 16.50 -0.68
C THR A 161 -22.36 15.11 -1.12
N ASP A 162 -22.22 14.78 -2.41
CA ASP A 162 -22.54 13.44 -2.93
C ASP A 162 -21.61 12.37 -2.35
N ALA A 163 -20.33 12.71 -2.18
CA ALA A 163 -19.36 11.85 -1.51
C ALA A 163 -19.74 11.57 -0.06
N PHE A 164 -20.13 12.62 0.69
CA PHE A 164 -20.57 12.50 2.07
C PHE A 164 -21.79 11.58 2.20
N LEU A 165 -22.81 11.79 1.36
CA LEU A 165 -24.03 10.95 1.35
C LEU A 165 -23.75 9.49 0.98
N GLN A 166 -22.72 9.20 0.20
CA GLN A 166 -22.30 7.82 -0.07
C GLN A 166 -21.56 7.18 1.10
N TYR A 167 -20.91 7.97 1.95
CA TYR A 167 -20.13 7.49 3.08
C TYR A 167 -21.01 7.27 4.32
N ASP A 168 -21.93 8.20 4.59
CA ASP A 168 -22.98 8.11 5.60
C ASP A 168 -24.10 7.15 5.14
N ARG A 169 -23.88 5.85 5.35
CA ARG A 169 -24.78 4.81 4.82
C ARG A 169 -26.08 4.72 5.61
N ASN A 170 -26.01 5.00 6.90
CA ASN A 170 -27.18 5.00 7.76
C ASN A 170 -27.98 6.32 7.67
N ARG A 171 -27.50 7.31 6.90
CA ARG A 171 -28.09 8.65 6.75
C ARG A 171 -28.28 9.35 8.08
N SER A 172 -27.31 9.16 8.98
CA SER A 172 -27.30 9.78 10.30
C SER A 172 -26.98 11.28 10.25
N GLY A 173 -26.46 11.77 9.12
CA GLY A 173 -25.97 13.14 8.95
C GLY A 173 -24.52 13.33 9.42
N THR A 174 -23.87 12.24 9.85
CA THR A 174 -22.50 12.20 10.35
C THR A 174 -21.81 10.93 9.83
N ILE A 175 -20.48 10.92 9.77
CA ILE A 175 -19.70 9.74 9.39
C ILE A 175 -19.01 9.20 10.64
N ASP A 176 -19.31 7.96 11.01
CA ASP A 176 -18.67 7.29 12.14
C ASP A 176 -17.36 6.58 11.76
N LEU A 177 -16.63 6.07 12.77
CA LEU A 177 -15.37 5.35 12.58
C LEU A 177 -15.53 4.10 11.70
N ASN A 178 -16.64 3.38 11.81
CA ASN A 178 -16.88 2.16 11.03
C ASN A 178 -17.19 2.49 9.57
N GLU A 179 -17.91 3.57 9.31
CA GLU A 179 -18.19 4.08 7.97
C GLU A 179 -16.91 4.59 7.31
N LEU A 180 -16.13 5.40 8.03
CA LEU A 180 -14.82 5.84 7.55
C LEU A 180 -13.90 4.65 7.28
N LYS A 181 -13.86 3.65 8.16
CA LYS A 181 -13.07 2.42 7.96
C LYS A 181 -13.52 1.64 6.73
N LYS A 182 -14.82 1.54 6.47
CA LYS A 182 -15.36 0.93 5.25
C LYS A 182 -14.95 1.70 3.99
N VAL A 183 -14.98 3.03 4.05
CA VAL A 183 -14.55 3.90 2.94
C VAL A 183 -13.06 3.73 2.68
N CYS A 184 -12.22 3.81 3.72
CA CYS A 184 -10.79 3.63 3.60
C CYS A 184 -10.41 2.21 3.12
N HIS A 185 -11.15 1.17 3.53
CA HIS A 185 -11.01 -0.19 2.96
C HIS A 185 -11.39 -0.23 1.48
N LYS A 186 -12.50 0.39 1.09
CA LYS A 186 -12.93 0.48 -0.32
C LYS A 186 -11.90 1.23 -1.18
N GLN A 187 -11.16 2.17 -0.57
CA GLN A 187 -10.12 2.97 -1.22
C GLN A 187 -8.71 2.41 -1.05
N ASN A 188 -8.56 1.20 -0.47
CA ASN A 188 -7.29 0.50 -0.30
C ASN A 188 -6.19 1.32 0.42
N LEU A 189 -6.60 2.18 1.36
CA LEU A 189 -5.70 3.02 2.15
C LEU A 189 -5.05 2.20 3.28
N PRO A 190 -3.86 2.58 3.77
CA PRO A 190 -3.28 1.98 4.97
C PRO A 190 -4.19 2.26 6.18
N LEU A 191 -4.62 1.20 6.85
CA LEU A 191 -5.73 1.17 7.82
C LEU A 191 -5.29 0.80 9.24
N ASP A 192 -4.04 1.06 9.57
CA ASP A 192 -3.56 0.78 10.90
C ASP A 192 -4.33 1.63 11.93
N ASP A 193 -4.63 1.05 13.09
CA ASP A 193 -5.56 1.65 14.06
C ASP A 193 -5.13 3.06 14.53
N ASP A 194 -3.84 3.32 14.63
CA ASP A 194 -3.30 4.64 15.00
C ASP A 194 -3.30 5.65 13.85
N VAL A 195 -3.15 5.20 12.60
CA VAL A 195 -3.37 6.05 11.41
C VAL A 195 -4.84 6.44 11.34
N MET A 196 -5.76 5.48 11.57
CA MET A 196 -7.19 5.74 11.63
C MET A 196 -7.56 6.69 12.76
N GLN A 197 -7.02 6.46 13.96
CA GLN A 197 -7.29 7.34 15.09
C GLN A 197 -6.75 8.76 14.86
N ALA A 198 -5.56 8.89 14.28
CA ALA A 198 -5.00 10.20 13.97
C ALA A 198 -5.75 10.90 12.84
N LEU A 199 -6.25 10.16 11.84
CA LEU A 199 -7.12 10.69 10.78
C LEU A 199 -8.39 11.28 11.38
N ILE A 200 -9.03 10.56 12.30
CA ILE A 200 -10.25 10.96 12.99
C ILE A 200 -10.00 12.22 13.84
N ASN A 201 -8.89 12.25 14.58
CA ASN A 201 -8.52 13.43 15.36
C ASN A 201 -8.32 14.67 14.47
N GLU A 202 -7.75 14.51 13.27
CA GLU A 202 -7.57 15.62 12.33
C GLU A 202 -8.86 16.04 11.59
N CYS A 203 -9.83 15.15 11.42
CA CYS A 203 -11.12 15.46 10.80
C CYS A 203 -12.00 16.41 11.65
N GLY A 204 -11.68 16.59 12.93
CA GLY A 204 -12.47 17.41 13.85
C GLY A 204 -13.80 16.73 14.18
N VAL A 205 -13.73 15.66 14.96
CA VAL A 205 -14.89 14.93 15.43
C VAL A 205 -15.63 15.64 16.57
N ASP A 206 -16.92 15.35 16.68
CA ASP A 206 -17.75 15.77 17.81
C ASP A 206 -17.47 14.93 19.08
N GLN A 207 -18.24 15.19 20.14
CA GLN A 207 -18.13 14.49 21.43
C GLN A 207 -18.40 12.99 21.33
N ASN A 208 -18.98 12.52 20.21
CA ASN A 208 -19.30 11.12 19.95
C ASN A 208 -18.30 10.47 18.99
N GLY A 209 -17.23 11.18 18.59
CA GLY A 209 -16.23 10.66 17.66
C GLY A 209 -16.72 10.59 16.21
N GLN A 210 -17.73 11.38 15.84
CA GLN A 210 -18.33 11.39 14.51
C GLN A 210 -17.93 12.63 13.71
N ILE A 211 -17.77 12.47 12.40
CA ILE A 211 -17.38 13.53 11.48
C ILE A 211 -18.65 14.17 10.90
N SER A 212 -18.89 15.44 11.22
CA SER A 212 -19.99 16.20 10.62
C SER A 212 -19.73 16.54 9.15
N HIS A 213 -20.79 16.87 8.39
CA HIS A 213 -20.67 17.34 7.01
C HIS A 213 -19.65 18.49 6.86
N ALA A 214 -19.68 19.47 7.76
CA ALA A 214 -18.73 20.57 7.76
C ALA A 214 -17.28 20.12 8.03
N GLY A 215 -17.09 19.18 8.96
CA GLY A 215 -15.79 18.58 9.26
C GLY A 215 -15.22 17.81 8.07
N PHE A 216 -16.07 17.01 7.40
CA PHE A 216 -15.71 16.27 6.20
C PHE A 216 -15.31 17.19 5.03
N MET A 217 -16.07 18.26 4.80
CA MET A 217 -15.73 19.25 3.78
C MET A 217 -14.38 19.91 4.09
N LYS A 218 -14.20 20.44 5.30
CA LYS A 218 -12.94 21.07 5.73
C LYS A 218 -11.74 20.12 5.59
N PHE A 219 -11.95 18.84 5.90
CA PHE A 219 -10.92 17.81 5.79
C PHE A 219 -10.47 17.58 4.33
N LEU A 220 -11.41 17.54 3.37
CA LEU A 220 -11.09 17.31 1.96
C LEU A 220 -10.70 18.58 1.19
N THR A 221 -11.12 19.75 1.63
CA THR A 221 -10.83 21.04 0.96
C THR A 221 -9.63 21.77 1.56
N TRP A 222 -8.76 21.10 2.31
CA TRP A 222 -7.58 21.74 2.90
C TRP A 222 -6.71 22.45 1.84
N ASP A 223 -6.27 23.67 2.15
CA ASP A 223 -5.19 24.45 1.50
C ASP A 223 -3.93 24.39 2.38
#